data_AF-A0A962ZNS2-F1
#
_entry.id   AF-A0A962ZNS2-F1
#
_cell.length_a   1.000
_cell.length_b   1.000
_cell.length_c   1.000
_cell.angle_alpha   90.00
_cell.angle_beta   90.00
_cell.angle_gamma   90.00
#
_symmetry.space_group_name_H-M   'P 1'
#
loop_
_entity.id
_entity.type
_entity.pdbx_description
1 polymer ?
#
loop_
_entity_poly.entity_id
_entity_poly.type
_entity_poly.pdbx_seq_one_letter_code
_entity_poly.pdbx_strand_id
1 'polypeptide(L)'
;DNAAGVAAVLDIGLALAQPNKAPRRSVILAFWDREEDGLRGSAHYVNNPLVPLADTVAYINFDILGSNLLPSLREASFAIGAETGGSALVNAVQAAIATQPLNTRLFSAIFGQNRSDYANFIAAGVPTVFFSDSTGPCYHTTGDDVDVVDFGKLKQQVLIALELATQLASGAVSPAFAAGAPLATFDDAVTLDALLQLALTDISRFSPANQAAILANASSMASIVADGSAGFSGADINTTLGIAAQLVGLLTTGTCEGFLAAP
;
A
#
# COMPACT_ATOMS: atom_id res chain seq x y z
N ASP A 1 5.76 -8.04 10.77
CA ASP A 1 6.49 -7.32 9.72
C ASP A 1 7.88 -7.95 9.52
N ASN A 2 8.26 -8.49 8.35
CA ASN A 2 7.48 -8.61 7.11
C ASN A 2 7.27 -10.07 6.65
N ALA A 3 7.11 -11.01 7.59
CA ALA A 3 6.91 -12.43 7.26
C ALA A 3 5.72 -12.70 6.32
N ALA A 4 4.62 -11.92 6.45
CA ALA A 4 3.46 -12.02 5.57
C ALA A 4 3.77 -11.59 4.13
N GLY A 5 4.55 -10.52 3.91
CA GLY A 5 5.02 -10.10 2.59
C GLY A 5 5.92 -11.16 1.94
N VAL A 6 6.84 -11.75 2.71
CA VAL A 6 7.70 -12.87 2.25
C VAL A 6 6.85 -14.08 1.83
N ALA A 7 5.85 -14.46 2.63
CA ALA A 7 4.94 -15.55 2.31
C ALA A 7 4.12 -15.26 1.03
N ALA A 8 3.66 -14.03 0.85
CA ALA A 8 2.96 -13.59 -0.36
C ALA A 8 3.84 -13.74 -1.62
N VAL A 9 5.10 -13.29 -1.57
CA VAL A 9 6.04 -13.42 -2.70
C VAL A 9 6.27 -14.89 -3.07
N LEU A 10 6.43 -15.76 -2.06
CA LEU A 10 6.60 -17.20 -2.29
C LEU A 10 5.36 -17.84 -2.91
N ASP A 11 4.16 -17.53 -2.40
CA ASP A 11 2.90 -18.09 -2.92
C ASP A 11 2.62 -17.65 -4.37
N ILE A 12 2.83 -16.36 -4.66
CA ILE A 12 2.73 -15.81 -6.02
C ILE A 12 3.74 -16.50 -6.95
N GLY A 13 4.99 -16.65 -6.50
CA GLY A 13 6.03 -17.33 -7.26
C GLY A 13 5.67 -18.78 -7.61
N LEU A 14 5.15 -19.54 -6.64
CA LEU A 14 4.67 -20.90 -6.85
C LEU A 14 3.51 -20.96 -7.85
N ALA A 15 2.57 -20.02 -7.75
CA ALA A 15 1.42 -19.94 -8.66
C ALA A 15 1.85 -19.63 -10.11
N LEU A 16 2.79 -18.71 -10.30
CA LEU A 16 3.35 -18.34 -11.61
C LEU A 16 4.22 -19.46 -12.21
N ALA A 17 4.81 -20.31 -11.38
CA ALA A 17 5.62 -21.46 -11.83
C ALA A 17 4.79 -22.68 -12.26
N GLN A 18 3.46 -22.66 -12.11
CA GLN A 18 2.61 -23.78 -12.50
C GLN A 18 2.68 -24.07 -14.01
N PRO A 19 2.62 -25.34 -14.45
CA PRO A 19 2.59 -25.71 -15.86
C PRO A 19 1.47 -24.99 -16.63
N ASN A 20 1.76 -24.59 -17.87
CA ASN A 20 0.87 -23.82 -18.75
C ASN A 20 0.51 -22.39 -18.29
N LYS A 21 1.16 -21.87 -17.23
CA LYS A 21 1.08 -20.47 -16.80
C LYS A 21 2.41 -19.71 -16.95
N ALA A 22 3.35 -20.28 -17.72
CA ALA A 22 4.67 -19.70 -17.88
C ALA A 22 4.56 -18.25 -18.41
N PRO A 23 5.09 -17.26 -17.67
CA PRO A 23 4.99 -15.86 -18.06
C PRO A 23 5.82 -15.57 -19.32
N ARG A 24 5.44 -14.51 -20.04
CA ARG A 24 6.18 -14.05 -21.23
C ARG A 24 7.44 -13.27 -20.86
N ARG A 25 7.49 -12.71 -19.66
CA ARG A 25 8.63 -12.00 -19.08
C ARG A 25 9.22 -12.81 -17.94
N SER A 26 10.52 -12.63 -17.69
CA SER A 26 11.15 -13.12 -16.47
C SER A 26 10.53 -12.45 -15.25
N VAL A 27 10.32 -13.23 -14.19
CA VAL A 27 9.84 -12.75 -12.89
C VAL A 27 10.96 -12.98 -11.88
N ILE A 28 11.38 -11.92 -11.20
CA ILE A 28 12.36 -11.99 -10.10
C ILE A 28 11.58 -11.96 -8.80
N LEU A 29 11.76 -13.00 -7.98
CA LEU A 29 11.31 -13.00 -6.59
C LEU A 29 12.45 -12.42 -5.75
N ALA A 30 12.22 -11.29 -5.10
CA ALA A 30 13.24 -10.59 -4.31
C ALA A 30 12.85 -10.59 -2.83
N PHE A 31 13.84 -10.81 -1.98
CA PHE A 31 13.73 -10.77 -0.52
C PHE A 31 14.83 -9.86 -0.01
N TRP A 32 14.47 -8.69 0.49
CA TRP A 32 15.44 -7.67 0.88
C TRP A 32 15.93 -7.89 2.30
N ASP A 33 17.23 -7.67 2.49
CA ASP A 33 17.86 -7.66 3.79
C ASP A 33 17.96 -6.23 4.32
N ARG A 34 17.90 -6.07 5.65
CA ARG A 34 18.10 -4.79 6.34
C ARG A 34 17.20 -3.63 5.83
N GLU A 35 15.94 -3.93 5.56
CA GLU A 35 14.89 -2.93 5.29
C GLU A 35 14.77 -1.98 6.49
N GLU A 36 14.61 -2.54 7.69
CA GLU A 36 14.44 -1.80 8.95
C GLU A 36 15.65 -0.96 9.37
N ASP A 37 16.82 -1.23 8.78
CA ASP A 37 18.06 -0.47 9.00
C ASP A 37 18.31 0.61 7.93
N GLY A 38 17.25 0.98 7.20
CA GLY A 38 17.27 2.02 6.15
C GLY A 38 17.37 1.47 4.74
N LEU A 39 16.54 0.49 4.39
CA LEU A 39 16.31 -0.03 3.03
C LEU A 39 17.59 -0.54 2.35
N ARG A 40 18.52 -1.11 3.11
CA ARG A 40 19.91 -1.31 2.64
C ARG A 40 20.01 -2.36 1.54
N GLY A 41 19.23 -3.42 1.61
CA GLY A 41 19.21 -4.48 0.61
C GLY A 41 18.71 -3.99 -0.75
N SER A 42 17.53 -3.36 -0.78
CA SER A 42 16.97 -2.79 -2.02
C SER A 42 17.83 -1.65 -2.55
N ALA A 43 18.38 -0.79 -1.67
CA ALA A 43 19.32 0.26 -2.06
C ALA A 43 20.57 -0.33 -2.73
N HIS A 44 21.11 -1.43 -2.19
CA HIS A 44 22.25 -2.10 -2.82
C HIS A 44 21.89 -2.63 -4.21
N TYR A 45 20.72 -3.27 -4.36
CA TYR A 45 20.27 -3.83 -5.62
C TYR A 45 20.06 -2.77 -6.70
N VAL A 46 19.36 -1.67 -6.43
CA VAL A 46 19.14 -0.63 -7.46
C VAL A 46 20.45 0.01 -7.94
N ASN A 47 21.49 0.01 -7.10
CA ASN A 47 22.82 0.48 -7.46
C ASN A 47 23.70 -0.59 -8.15
N ASN A 48 23.36 -1.87 -8.00
CA ASN A 48 24.12 -3.01 -8.54
C ASN A 48 23.17 -4.10 -9.06
N PRO A 49 22.32 -3.80 -10.05
CA PRO A 49 21.19 -4.67 -10.35
C PRO A 49 21.63 -5.89 -11.17
N LEU A 50 21.04 -7.05 -10.89
CA LEU A 50 21.30 -8.28 -11.65
C LEU A 50 20.82 -8.16 -13.11
N VAL A 51 19.72 -7.44 -13.31
CA VAL A 51 19.12 -7.10 -14.61
C VAL A 51 19.08 -5.59 -14.70
N PRO A 52 19.47 -4.95 -15.82
CA PRO A 52 19.41 -3.50 -15.96
C PRO A 52 18.04 -2.94 -15.54
N LEU A 53 18.01 -1.89 -14.72
CA LEU A 53 16.72 -1.33 -14.26
C LEU A 53 15.85 -0.83 -15.41
N ALA A 54 16.45 -0.39 -16.52
CA ALA A 54 15.74 -0.02 -17.74
C ALA A 54 14.94 -1.18 -18.37
N ASP A 55 15.32 -2.43 -18.08
CA ASP A 55 14.61 -3.64 -18.52
C ASP A 55 13.57 -4.11 -17.48
N THR A 56 13.47 -3.43 -16.32
CA THR A 56 12.50 -3.74 -15.26
C THR A 56 11.16 -3.07 -15.57
N VAL A 57 10.17 -3.88 -15.93
CA VAL A 57 8.84 -3.41 -16.36
C VAL A 57 8.03 -2.81 -15.21
N ALA A 58 8.13 -3.40 -14.03
CA ALA A 58 7.53 -2.89 -12.81
C ALA A 58 8.16 -3.55 -11.58
N TYR A 59 8.06 -2.90 -10.43
CA TYR A 59 8.36 -3.45 -9.11
C TYR A 59 7.07 -3.51 -8.27
N ILE A 60 6.78 -4.67 -7.67
CA ILE A 60 5.62 -4.88 -6.79
C ILE A 60 6.16 -5.14 -5.39
N ASN A 61 5.88 -4.22 -4.45
CA ASN A 61 6.32 -4.29 -3.07
C ASN A 61 5.18 -4.74 -2.15
N PHE A 62 5.48 -5.49 -1.09
CA PHE A 62 4.50 -5.98 -0.11
C PHE A 62 5.01 -5.71 1.30
N ASP A 63 4.34 -4.83 2.05
CA ASP A 63 4.73 -4.42 3.42
C ASP A 63 3.69 -3.43 4.00
N ILE A 64 2.90 -3.68 5.02
CA ILE A 64 2.62 -4.89 5.77
C ILE A 64 1.38 -5.52 5.14
N LEU A 65 1.23 -6.85 5.17
CA LEU A 65 0.02 -7.53 4.71
C LEU A 65 -0.66 -8.31 5.84
N GLY A 66 -1.97 -8.54 5.71
CA GLY A 66 -2.78 -9.31 6.65
C GLY A 66 -3.01 -8.63 8.00
N SER A 67 -2.72 -7.33 8.11
CA SER A 67 -2.86 -6.57 9.36
C SER A 67 -4.14 -5.73 9.34
N ASN A 68 -4.68 -5.42 10.52
CA ASN A 68 -5.88 -4.61 10.66
C ASN A 68 -5.60 -3.35 11.50
N LEU A 69 -5.98 -2.19 10.97
CA LEU A 69 -5.76 -0.90 11.63
C LEU A 69 -6.73 -0.68 12.80
N LEU A 70 -8.01 -0.97 12.54
CA LEU A 70 -9.14 -0.80 13.44
C LEU A 70 -10.24 -1.82 13.08
N PRO A 71 -11.17 -2.13 13.98
CA PRO A 71 -12.33 -2.96 13.66
C PRO A 71 -13.09 -2.52 12.39
N SER A 72 -13.30 -1.21 12.20
CA SER A 72 -14.02 -0.64 11.05
C SER A 72 -13.20 -0.54 9.77
N LEU A 73 -11.88 -0.61 9.89
CA LEU A 73 -10.91 -0.58 8.79
C LEU A 73 -10.33 -1.95 8.47
N ARG A 74 -10.92 -3.01 9.02
CA ARG A 74 -10.47 -4.38 8.85
C ARG A 74 -10.38 -4.79 7.37
N GLU A 75 -11.37 -4.44 6.57
CA GLU A 75 -11.37 -4.73 5.12
C GLU A 75 -10.55 -3.70 4.28
N ALA A 76 -9.93 -2.70 4.91
CA ALA A 76 -9.13 -1.71 4.19
C ALA A 76 -7.73 -2.25 3.88
N SER A 77 -7.32 -2.12 2.62
CA SER A 77 -5.95 -2.42 2.15
C SER A 77 -5.54 -1.31 1.17
N PHE A 78 -4.25 -1.12 0.91
CA PHE A 78 -3.76 -0.01 0.11
C PHE A 78 -2.86 -0.50 -1.03
N ALA A 79 -3.02 0.09 -2.21
CA ALA A 79 -2.12 -0.02 -3.35
C ALA A 79 -1.55 1.37 -3.64
N ILE A 80 -0.27 1.55 -3.33
CA ILE A 80 0.39 2.85 -3.23
C ILE A 80 1.37 3.02 -4.39
N GLY A 81 1.32 4.15 -5.10
CA GLY A 81 2.32 4.51 -6.10
C GLY A 81 2.08 4.01 -7.52
N ALA A 82 0.92 3.41 -7.82
CA ALA A 82 0.62 2.89 -9.16
C ALA A 82 0.71 3.96 -10.26
N GLU A 83 0.49 5.23 -9.93
CA GLU A 83 0.64 6.37 -10.83
C GLU A 83 2.08 6.55 -11.34
N THR A 84 3.07 6.00 -10.65
CA THR A 84 4.48 6.01 -11.10
C THR A 84 4.69 5.24 -12.40
N GLY A 85 3.78 4.32 -12.77
CA GLY A 85 3.78 3.63 -14.06
C GLY A 85 2.79 4.21 -15.08
N GLY A 86 2.25 5.41 -14.80
CA GLY A 86 1.22 6.05 -15.59
C GLY A 86 -0.10 5.26 -15.63
N SER A 87 -0.97 5.60 -16.59
CA SER A 87 -2.28 4.96 -16.73
C SER A 87 -2.20 3.45 -16.97
N ALA A 88 -1.11 2.96 -17.56
CA ALA A 88 -0.89 1.53 -17.77
C ALA A 88 -0.85 0.74 -16.46
N LEU A 89 -0.05 1.20 -15.48
CA LEU A 89 0.05 0.54 -14.18
C LEU A 89 -1.19 0.80 -13.32
N VAL A 90 -1.75 2.02 -13.33
CA VAL A 90 -3.00 2.34 -12.62
C VAL A 90 -4.14 1.41 -13.06
N ASN A 91 -4.35 1.26 -14.37
CA ASN A 91 -5.40 0.40 -14.90
C ASN A 91 -5.19 -1.08 -14.55
N ALA A 92 -3.95 -1.57 -14.60
CA ALA A 92 -3.62 -2.94 -14.24
C ALA A 92 -3.89 -3.21 -12.74
N VAL A 93 -3.50 -2.28 -11.87
CA VAL A 93 -3.75 -2.35 -10.42
C VAL A 93 -5.25 -2.32 -10.13
N GLN A 94 -6.01 -1.41 -10.76
CA GLN A 94 -7.45 -1.34 -10.58
C GLN A 94 -8.16 -2.61 -11.07
N ALA A 95 -7.75 -3.16 -12.22
CA ALA A 95 -8.31 -4.41 -12.73
C ALA A 95 -8.02 -5.58 -11.80
N ALA A 96 -6.80 -5.66 -11.24
CA ALA A 96 -6.44 -6.68 -10.27
C ALA A 96 -7.24 -6.56 -8.96
N ILE A 97 -7.38 -5.34 -8.43
CA ILE A 97 -8.19 -5.06 -7.23
C ILE A 97 -9.64 -5.52 -7.42
N ALA A 98 -10.23 -5.25 -8.59
CA ALA A 98 -11.62 -5.61 -8.88
C ALA A 98 -11.90 -7.13 -8.90
N THR A 99 -10.87 -7.98 -8.85
CA THR A 99 -11.05 -9.45 -8.79
C THR A 99 -11.41 -9.98 -7.41
N GLN A 100 -11.21 -9.19 -6.35
CA GLN A 100 -11.51 -9.58 -4.97
C GLN A 100 -12.43 -8.54 -4.31
N PRO A 101 -13.26 -8.95 -3.33
CA PRO A 101 -14.15 -8.03 -2.63
C PRO A 101 -13.46 -7.15 -1.57
N LEU A 102 -12.18 -7.42 -1.25
CA LEU A 102 -11.38 -6.62 -0.32
C LEU A 102 -11.36 -5.16 -0.75
N ASN A 103 -11.58 -4.25 0.20
CA ASN A 103 -11.64 -2.81 -0.06
C ASN A 103 -10.23 -2.20 -0.18
N THR A 104 -9.54 -2.60 -1.25
CA THR A 104 -8.21 -2.11 -1.60
C THR A 104 -8.33 -0.76 -2.30
N ARG A 105 -7.71 0.27 -1.73
CA ARG A 105 -7.76 1.65 -2.21
C ARG A 105 -6.44 2.08 -2.80
N LEU A 106 -6.48 2.93 -3.83
CA LEU A 106 -5.28 3.50 -4.42
C LEU A 106 -4.85 4.75 -3.65
N PHE A 107 -3.55 4.93 -3.49
CA PHE A 107 -2.94 6.18 -3.05
C PHE A 107 -1.72 6.51 -3.91
N SER A 108 -1.42 7.80 -4.05
CA SER A 108 -0.15 8.27 -4.62
C SER A 108 1.05 7.80 -3.79
N ALA A 109 2.21 7.64 -4.43
CA ALA A 109 3.44 7.07 -3.87
C ALA A 109 3.88 7.72 -2.55
N ILE A 110 3.65 9.03 -2.39
CA ILE A 110 4.05 9.78 -1.21
C ILE A 110 3.34 9.30 0.07
N PHE A 111 2.16 8.68 -0.03
CA PHE A 111 1.39 8.22 1.12
C PHE A 111 2.02 6.99 1.80
N GLY A 112 2.87 6.24 1.10
CA GLY A 112 3.73 5.22 1.72
C GLY A 112 4.93 5.82 2.47
N GLN A 113 5.12 7.15 2.42
CA GLN A 113 6.11 7.93 3.18
C GLN A 113 7.56 7.48 2.99
N ASN A 114 7.86 6.77 1.89
CA ASN A 114 9.18 6.17 1.61
C ASN A 114 9.67 5.24 2.72
N ARG A 115 8.75 4.55 3.42
CA ARG A 115 9.02 3.68 4.57
C ARG A 115 9.08 2.19 4.22
N SER A 116 9.36 1.84 2.97
CA SER A 116 9.59 0.45 2.54
C SER A 116 10.40 0.44 1.23
N ASP A 117 10.87 -0.73 0.80
CA ASP A 117 11.85 -0.90 -0.28
C ASP A 117 11.43 -0.30 -1.63
N TYR A 118 10.13 -0.12 -1.85
CA TYR A 118 9.54 0.54 -3.03
C TYR A 118 10.14 1.93 -3.31
N ALA A 119 10.57 2.64 -2.27
CA ALA A 119 11.14 3.98 -2.37
C ALA A 119 12.42 4.01 -3.23
N ASN A 120 13.29 3.00 -3.07
CA ASN A 120 14.54 2.90 -3.83
C ASN A 120 14.27 2.66 -5.32
N PHE A 121 13.23 1.90 -5.66
CA PHE A 121 12.85 1.62 -7.04
C PHE A 121 12.22 2.84 -7.73
N ILE A 122 11.34 3.58 -7.04
CA ILE A 122 10.81 4.84 -7.54
C ILE A 122 11.94 5.85 -7.76
N ALA A 123 12.85 6.00 -6.80
CA ALA A 123 14.01 6.89 -6.91
C ALA A 123 14.92 6.54 -8.09
N ALA A 124 14.98 5.27 -8.47
CA ALA A 124 15.72 4.77 -9.62
C ALA A 124 14.92 4.79 -10.94
N GLY A 125 13.70 5.33 -10.95
CA GLY A 125 12.88 5.47 -12.16
C GLY A 125 12.20 4.18 -12.61
N VAL A 126 11.90 3.26 -11.69
CA VAL A 126 11.19 2.01 -11.98
C VAL A 126 9.70 2.17 -11.63
N PRO A 127 8.76 1.87 -12.56
CA PRO A 127 7.32 1.82 -12.27
C PRO A 127 7.05 0.91 -11.09
N THR A 128 6.35 1.39 -10.06
CA THR A 128 6.25 0.69 -8.80
C THR A 128 4.83 0.72 -8.25
N VAL A 129 4.37 -0.37 -7.65
CA VAL A 129 3.20 -0.33 -6.76
C VAL A 129 3.55 -1.05 -5.47
N PHE A 130 3.04 -0.50 -4.38
CA PHE A 130 3.31 -0.94 -3.03
C PHE A 130 2.00 -1.33 -2.33
N PHE A 131 1.86 -2.60 -1.99
CA PHE A 131 0.71 -3.10 -1.24
C PHE A 131 0.99 -3.09 0.26
N SER A 132 0.09 -2.47 1.02
CA SER A 132 0.24 -2.26 2.46
C SER A 132 -1.12 -2.21 3.17
N ASP A 133 -1.15 -2.64 4.43
CA ASP A 133 -2.22 -2.40 5.39
C ASP A 133 -1.91 -1.21 6.32
N SER A 134 -0.81 -0.49 6.08
CA SER A 134 -0.27 0.56 6.95
C SER A 134 0.11 0.01 8.33
N THR A 135 0.48 0.90 9.26
CA THR A 135 1.01 0.55 10.57
C THR A 135 -0.08 0.67 11.65
N GLY A 136 -0.51 -0.47 12.20
CA GLY A 136 -1.44 -0.54 13.34
C GLY A 136 -0.74 -0.67 14.70
N PRO A 137 -1.49 -0.84 15.80
CA PRO A 137 -0.93 -0.86 17.16
C PRO A 137 0.05 -2.01 17.46
N CYS A 138 0.05 -3.07 16.65
CA CYS A 138 0.99 -4.18 16.77
C CYS A 138 2.35 -3.92 16.13
N TYR A 139 2.44 -2.98 15.19
CA TYR A 139 3.65 -2.68 14.41
C TYR A 139 4.85 -2.38 15.31
N HIS A 140 5.99 -3.04 15.07
CA HIS A 140 7.25 -2.88 15.83
C HIS A 140 7.11 -3.14 17.33
N THR A 141 6.18 -4.02 17.72
CA THR A 141 6.01 -4.49 19.09
C THR A 141 6.20 -6.01 19.17
N THR A 142 6.33 -6.55 20.38
CA THR A 142 6.33 -8.01 20.59
C THR A 142 4.98 -8.66 20.28
N GLY A 143 3.93 -7.89 20.01
CA GLY A 143 2.62 -8.39 19.60
C GLY A 143 2.46 -8.56 18.09
N ASP A 144 3.45 -8.16 17.29
CA ASP A 144 3.53 -8.47 15.86
C ASP A 144 3.86 -9.96 15.64
N ASP A 145 2.88 -10.81 15.90
CA ASP A 145 2.96 -12.27 15.82
C ASP A 145 1.85 -12.84 14.92
N VAL A 146 1.90 -14.14 14.62
CA VAL A 146 0.97 -14.81 13.71
C VAL A 146 -0.51 -14.66 14.12
N ASP A 147 -0.77 -14.51 15.42
CA ASP A 147 -2.11 -14.37 15.98
C ASP A 147 -2.81 -13.07 15.58
N VAL A 148 -2.07 -12.07 15.08
CA VAL A 148 -2.68 -10.81 14.60
C VAL A 148 -2.92 -10.80 13.09
N VAL A 149 -2.54 -11.88 12.39
CA VAL A 149 -2.71 -12.00 10.94
C VAL A 149 -4.11 -12.45 10.59
N ASP A 150 -4.84 -11.60 9.87
CA ASP A 150 -6.08 -11.98 9.20
C ASP A 150 -5.77 -12.73 7.90
N PHE A 151 -5.74 -14.07 7.98
CA PHE A 151 -5.49 -14.92 6.82
C PHE A 151 -6.56 -14.82 5.72
N GLY A 152 -7.79 -14.45 6.06
CA GLY A 152 -8.86 -14.23 5.07
C GLY A 152 -8.58 -13.00 4.22
N LYS A 153 -8.17 -11.91 4.87
CA LYS A 153 -7.68 -10.69 4.22
C LYS A 153 -6.41 -10.93 3.43
N LEU A 154 -5.40 -11.55 4.05
CA LEU A 154 -4.11 -11.84 3.42
C LEU A 154 -4.28 -12.66 2.13
N LYS A 155 -5.17 -13.66 2.15
CA LYS A 155 -5.49 -14.44 0.95
C LYS A 155 -6.00 -13.56 -0.19
N GLN A 156 -6.90 -12.63 0.08
CA GLN A 156 -7.41 -11.71 -0.95
C GLN A 156 -6.32 -10.78 -1.47
N GLN A 157 -5.43 -10.27 -0.60
CA GLN A 157 -4.29 -9.45 -1.02
C GLN A 157 -3.34 -10.22 -1.94
N VAL A 158 -3.02 -11.47 -1.60
CA VAL A 158 -2.19 -12.35 -2.44
C VAL A 158 -2.85 -12.63 -3.78
N LEU A 159 -4.17 -12.84 -3.82
CA LEU A 159 -4.90 -13.06 -5.08
C LEU A 159 -4.92 -11.82 -5.98
N ILE A 160 -5.14 -10.63 -5.41
CA ILE A 160 -5.01 -9.34 -6.15
C ILE A 160 -3.61 -9.22 -6.73
N ALA A 161 -2.59 -9.44 -5.90
CA ALA A 161 -1.20 -9.30 -6.31
C ALA A 161 -0.78 -10.33 -7.37
N LEU A 162 -1.27 -11.57 -7.28
CA LEU A 162 -1.06 -12.61 -8.27
C LEU A 162 -1.68 -12.23 -9.62
N GLU A 163 -2.90 -11.69 -9.62
CA GLU A 163 -3.54 -11.21 -10.84
C GLU A 163 -2.70 -10.10 -11.49
N LEU A 164 -2.28 -9.10 -10.70
CA LEU A 164 -1.42 -8.03 -11.19
C LEU A 164 -0.10 -8.57 -11.76
N ALA A 165 0.59 -9.43 -11.02
CA ALA A 165 1.85 -10.04 -11.44
C ALA A 165 1.66 -10.84 -12.74
N THR A 166 0.56 -11.58 -12.87
CA THR A 166 0.22 -12.34 -14.09
C THR A 166 0.00 -11.40 -15.28
N GLN A 167 -0.76 -10.31 -15.08
CA GLN A 167 -1.00 -9.30 -16.11
C GLN A 167 0.31 -8.63 -16.57
N LEU A 168 1.17 -8.23 -15.63
CA LEU A 168 2.45 -7.59 -15.95
C LEU A 168 3.46 -8.56 -16.56
N ALA A 169 3.47 -9.83 -16.13
CA ALA A 169 4.40 -10.82 -16.64
C ALA A 169 3.98 -11.41 -18.00
N SER A 170 2.68 -11.40 -18.33
CA SER A 170 2.14 -12.01 -19.57
C SER A 170 1.47 -11.02 -20.53
N GLY A 171 1.16 -9.81 -20.09
CA GLY A 171 0.43 -8.81 -20.87
C GLY A 171 1.28 -8.12 -21.93
N ALA A 172 0.63 -7.54 -22.95
CA ALA A 172 1.34 -6.82 -24.02
C ALA A 172 1.83 -5.43 -23.60
N VAL A 173 1.20 -4.83 -22.59
CA VAL A 173 1.53 -3.48 -22.11
C VAL A 173 2.67 -3.55 -21.10
N SER A 174 3.69 -2.71 -21.30
CA SER A 174 4.74 -2.46 -20.31
C SER A 174 4.54 -1.05 -19.76
N PRO A 175 4.30 -0.86 -18.46
CA PRO A 175 4.30 0.47 -17.85
C PRO A 175 5.60 1.21 -18.11
N ALA A 176 5.49 2.52 -18.28
CA ALA A 176 6.64 3.42 -18.39
C ALA A 176 6.65 4.34 -17.18
N PHE A 177 7.83 4.64 -16.66
CA PHE A 177 7.94 5.48 -15.48
C PHE A 177 7.44 6.89 -15.79
N ALA A 178 6.46 7.36 -15.01
CA ALA A 178 5.84 8.66 -15.15
C ALA A 178 6.46 9.62 -14.14
N ALA A 179 7.47 10.38 -14.58
CA ALA A 179 8.04 11.46 -13.79
C ALA A 179 7.06 12.64 -13.67
N GLY A 180 7.06 13.32 -12.51
CA GLY A 180 6.35 14.59 -12.34
C GLY A 180 4.85 14.48 -12.02
N ALA A 181 4.40 13.34 -11.49
CA ALA A 181 3.08 13.26 -10.86
C ALA A 181 2.97 14.28 -9.70
N PRO A 182 1.78 14.88 -9.47
CA PRO A 182 1.57 15.73 -8.30
C PRO A 182 1.81 14.93 -7.02
N LEU A 183 2.23 15.60 -5.95
CA LEU A 183 2.48 14.94 -4.66
C LEU A 183 1.23 14.23 -4.14
N ALA A 184 0.07 14.90 -4.18
CA ALA A 184 -1.22 14.31 -3.88
C ALA A 184 -2.25 14.80 -4.91
N THR A 185 -3.28 13.99 -5.09
CA THR A 185 -4.41 14.23 -5.99
C THR A 185 -5.69 14.43 -5.18
N PHE A 186 -6.74 14.93 -5.85
CA PHE A 186 -8.07 14.98 -5.24
C PHE A 186 -8.59 13.57 -4.89
N ASP A 187 -8.25 12.55 -5.69
CA ASP A 187 -8.65 11.16 -5.42
C ASP A 187 -7.98 10.62 -4.14
N ASP A 188 -6.76 11.05 -3.82
CA ASP A 188 -6.13 10.75 -2.53
C ASP A 188 -6.90 11.39 -1.38
N ALA A 189 -7.37 12.63 -1.54
CA ALA A 189 -8.18 13.31 -0.54
C ALA A 189 -9.52 12.60 -0.30
N VAL A 190 -10.20 12.19 -1.37
CA VAL A 190 -11.44 11.38 -1.30
C VAL A 190 -11.19 10.05 -0.59
N THR A 191 -10.08 9.39 -0.91
CA THR A 191 -9.70 8.11 -0.30
C THR A 191 -9.43 8.26 1.19
N LEU A 192 -8.70 9.31 1.57
CA LEU A 192 -8.37 9.61 2.96
C LEU A 192 -9.60 10.00 3.78
N ASP A 193 -10.51 10.80 3.23
CA ASP A 193 -11.79 11.12 3.86
C ASP A 193 -12.60 9.86 4.14
N ALA A 194 -12.76 8.98 3.16
CA ALA A 194 -13.51 7.74 3.33
C ALA A 194 -12.93 6.85 4.46
N LEU A 195 -11.61 6.81 4.62
CA LEU A 195 -10.96 6.08 5.72
C LEU A 195 -11.21 6.74 7.08
N LEU A 196 -11.12 8.07 7.15
CA LEU A 196 -11.42 8.83 8.36
C LEU A 196 -12.87 8.61 8.80
N GLN A 197 -13.83 8.70 7.87
CA GLN A 197 -15.25 8.50 8.18
C GLN A 197 -15.51 7.09 8.74
N LEU A 198 -14.85 6.06 8.22
CA LEU A 198 -14.92 4.71 8.78
C LEU A 198 -14.26 4.64 10.17
N ALA A 199 -13.08 5.24 10.34
CA ALA A 199 -12.37 5.24 11.62
C ALA A 199 -13.17 5.92 12.75
N LEU A 200 -14.06 6.87 12.43
CA LEU A 200 -14.93 7.53 13.42
C LEU A 200 -15.84 6.56 14.17
N THR A 201 -16.20 5.40 13.60
CA THR A 201 -17.00 4.40 14.32
C THR A 201 -16.25 3.78 15.50
N ASP A 202 -14.92 3.81 15.44
CA ASP A 202 -14.01 3.28 16.45
C ASP A 202 -13.38 4.39 17.31
N ILE A 203 -13.91 5.61 17.26
CA ILE A 203 -13.32 6.78 17.92
C ILE A 203 -13.14 6.59 19.43
N SER A 204 -14.00 5.80 20.08
CA SER A 204 -13.92 5.51 21.52
C SER A 204 -12.66 4.74 21.92
N ARG A 205 -11.94 4.13 20.97
CA ARG A 205 -10.68 3.43 21.19
C ARG A 205 -9.50 4.36 21.43
N PHE A 206 -9.63 5.64 21.09
CA PHE A 206 -8.56 6.63 21.19
C PHE A 206 -8.65 7.45 22.48
N SER A 207 -7.52 8.00 22.92
CA SER A 207 -7.51 8.96 24.05
C SER A 207 -8.31 10.22 23.71
N PRO A 208 -8.85 10.98 24.69
CA PRO A 208 -9.60 12.21 24.39
C PRO A 208 -8.86 13.22 23.51
N ALA A 209 -7.53 13.34 23.67
CA ALA A 209 -6.70 14.19 22.81
C ALA A 209 -6.66 13.69 21.36
N ASN A 210 -6.48 12.38 21.17
CA ASN A 210 -6.47 11.76 19.85
C ASN A 210 -7.86 11.81 19.19
N GLN A 211 -8.94 11.65 19.95
CA GLN A 211 -10.31 11.81 19.46
C GLN A 211 -10.54 13.21 18.87
N ALA A 212 -10.10 14.26 19.57
CA ALA A 212 -10.22 15.63 19.09
C ALA A 212 -9.44 15.85 17.78
N ALA A 213 -8.23 15.30 17.67
CA ALA A 213 -7.44 15.37 16.44
C ALA A 213 -8.11 14.64 15.27
N ILE A 214 -8.63 13.42 15.50
CA ILE A 214 -9.33 12.64 14.47
C ILE A 214 -10.57 13.37 13.98
N LEU A 215 -11.37 13.96 14.88
CA LEU A 215 -12.57 14.74 14.50
C LEU A 215 -12.22 15.98 13.68
N ALA A 216 -11.16 16.70 14.07
CA ALA A 216 -10.68 17.85 13.32
C ALA A 216 -10.22 17.45 11.92
N ASN A 217 -9.42 16.39 11.82
CA ASN A 217 -8.92 15.86 10.55
C ASN A 217 -10.06 15.38 9.64
N ALA A 218 -11.05 14.65 10.18
CA ALA A 218 -12.23 14.23 9.44
C ALA A 218 -13.04 15.43 8.92
N SER A 219 -13.21 16.47 9.73
CA SER A 219 -13.90 17.70 9.30
C SER A 219 -13.15 18.43 8.19
N SER A 220 -11.81 18.51 8.28
CA SER A 220 -10.98 19.13 7.23
C SER A 220 -11.04 18.37 5.92
N MET A 221 -10.92 17.03 5.96
CA MET A 221 -11.01 16.21 4.75
C MET A 221 -12.39 16.27 4.10
N ALA A 222 -13.46 16.20 4.90
CA ALA A 222 -14.82 16.34 4.39
C ALA A 222 -15.04 17.70 3.70
N SER A 223 -14.46 18.78 4.21
CA SER A 223 -14.51 20.10 3.58
C SER A 223 -13.80 20.11 2.22
N ILE A 224 -12.57 19.57 2.17
CA ILE A 224 -11.79 19.48 0.91
C ILE A 224 -12.56 18.68 -0.14
N VAL A 225 -13.15 17.55 0.25
CA VAL A 225 -13.93 16.70 -0.68
C VAL A 225 -15.20 17.41 -1.14
N ALA A 226 -15.87 18.15 -0.26
CA ALA A 226 -17.09 18.90 -0.60
C ALA A 226 -16.83 20.05 -1.59
N ASP A 227 -15.66 20.68 -1.54
CA ASP A 227 -15.25 21.75 -2.47
C ASP A 227 -14.97 21.22 -3.90
N GLY A 228 -14.76 19.90 -4.02
CA GLY A 228 -14.63 19.20 -5.29
C GLY A 228 -13.28 19.38 -5.98
N SER A 229 -13.04 18.58 -7.03
CA SER A 229 -11.74 18.53 -7.72
C SER A 229 -11.33 19.86 -8.36
N ALA A 230 -12.28 20.70 -8.75
CA ALA A 230 -12.00 22.02 -9.31
C ALA A 230 -11.44 23.02 -8.27
N GLY A 231 -11.73 22.81 -6.98
CA GLY A 231 -11.24 23.61 -5.87
C GLY A 231 -9.92 23.11 -5.28
N PHE A 232 -9.48 21.90 -5.63
CA PHE A 232 -8.33 21.25 -5.03
C PHE A 232 -7.02 22.00 -5.33
N SER A 233 -6.42 22.57 -4.28
CA SER A 233 -5.32 23.50 -4.35
C SER A 233 -4.04 22.97 -3.71
N GLY A 234 -2.94 23.72 -3.82
CA GLY A 234 -1.69 23.40 -3.11
C GLY A 234 -1.84 23.41 -1.58
N ALA A 235 -2.78 24.18 -1.03
CA ALA A 235 -3.07 24.15 0.41
C ALA A 235 -3.78 22.85 0.81
N ASP A 236 -4.65 22.33 -0.04
CA ASP A 236 -5.36 21.07 0.19
C ASP A 236 -4.42 19.88 0.07
N ILE A 237 -3.45 19.93 -0.85
CA ILE A 237 -2.35 18.96 -0.92
C ILE A 237 -1.60 18.92 0.43
N ASN A 238 -1.16 20.07 0.92
CA ASN A 238 -0.43 20.14 2.19
C ASN A 238 -1.27 19.63 3.38
N THR A 239 -2.55 19.95 3.40
CA THR A 239 -3.49 19.51 4.44
C THR A 239 -3.68 17.99 4.39
N THR A 240 -3.93 17.44 3.19
CA THR A 240 -4.11 16.00 2.97
C THR A 240 -2.87 15.22 3.40
N LEU A 241 -1.67 15.67 3.02
CA LEU A 241 -0.41 15.04 3.41
C LEU A 241 -0.15 15.14 4.92
N GLY A 242 -0.43 16.30 5.52
CA GLY A 242 -0.31 16.50 6.96
C GLY A 242 -1.22 15.56 7.75
N ILE A 243 -2.46 15.41 7.32
CA ILE A 243 -3.44 14.50 7.94
C ILE A 243 -3.01 13.04 7.78
N ALA A 244 -2.56 12.62 6.59
CA ALA A 244 -2.06 11.27 6.37
C ALA A 244 -0.88 10.92 7.28
N ALA A 245 0.08 11.84 7.41
CA ALA A 245 1.23 11.66 8.31
C ALA A 245 0.80 11.55 9.79
N GLN A 246 -0.14 12.38 10.23
CA GLN A 246 -0.69 12.30 11.60
C GLN A 246 -1.43 10.99 11.85
N LEU A 247 -2.21 10.51 10.88
CA LEU A 247 -3.00 9.29 11.03
C LEU A 247 -2.13 8.05 11.21
N VAL A 248 -1.00 7.94 10.53
CA VAL A 248 -0.03 6.86 10.76
C VAL A 248 0.42 6.82 12.22
N GLY A 249 0.70 7.98 12.82
CA GLY A 249 1.04 8.06 14.24
C GLY A 249 -0.14 7.75 15.17
N LEU A 250 -1.36 8.18 14.80
CA LEU A 250 -2.56 7.95 15.63
C LEU A 250 -2.99 6.48 15.62
N LEU A 251 -2.95 5.83 14.46
CA LEU A 251 -3.38 4.44 14.27
C LEU A 251 -2.42 3.42 14.90
N THR A 252 -1.19 3.82 15.23
CA THR A 252 -0.27 3.01 16.04
C THR A 252 -0.51 3.19 17.55
N THR A 253 -1.36 4.15 17.96
CA THR A 253 -1.73 4.28 19.38
C THR A 253 -2.81 3.26 19.75
N GLY A 254 -2.59 2.52 20.83
CA GLY A 254 -3.59 1.62 21.39
C GLY A 254 -3.02 0.25 21.77
N THR A 255 -3.94 -0.66 22.07
CA THR A 255 -3.61 -2.06 22.34
C THR A 255 -3.39 -2.80 21.03
N CYS A 256 -2.32 -3.59 20.95
CA CYS A 256 -2.12 -4.53 19.85
C CYS A 256 -3.23 -5.60 19.87
N GLU A 257 -4.10 -5.54 18.87
CA GLU A 257 -5.23 -6.45 18.66
C GLU A 257 -5.28 -6.85 17.18
N GLY A 258 -5.46 -8.14 16.88
CA GLY A 258 -5.49 -8.63 15.49
C GLY A 258 -6.77 -8.32 14.71
N PHE A 259 -7.82 -7.87 15.39
CA PHE A 259 -9.16 -7.64 14.81
C PHE A 259 -9.61 -8.77 13.86
N LEU A 260 -9.37 -10.02 14.26
CA LEU A 260 -9.62 -11.21 13.44
C LEU A 260 -11.10 -11.44 13.17
N ALA A 261 -11.40 -12.29 12.18
CA ALA A 261 -12.77 -12.50 11.69
C ALA A 261 -13.48 -13.31 12.74
N ALA A 262 -14.76 -12.99 12.98
CA ALA A 262 -15.60 -14.01 13.55
C ALA A 262 -15.55 -15.20 12.57
N PRO A 263 -15.18 -16.41 13.03
CA PRO A 263 -15.02 -17.58 12.17
C PRO A 263 -16.31 -17.97 11.45
#